data_AF-A0A924KMY6-F1
#
_entry.id   AF-A0A924KMY6-F1
#
_cell.length_a   1.000
_cell.length_b   1.000
_cell.length_c   1.000
_cell.angle_alpha   90.00
_cell.angle_beta   90.00
_cell.angle_gamma   90.00
#
_symmetry.space_group_name_H-M   'P 1'
#
loop_
_entity.id
_entity.type
_entity.pdbx_description
1 polymer ?
#
loop_
_entity_poly.entity_id
_entity_poly.type
_entity_poly.pdbx_seq_one_letter_code
_entity_poly.pdbx_strand_id
1 'polypeptide(L)' 'MITSRIAEKHREHAKELGVDHYLGKPYSEDELMGLVRSYCRLPQNA' A
#
# COMPACT_ATOMS: atom_id res chain seq x y z
N MET A 1 1.29 -3.10 0.55
CA MET A 1 1.32 -4.09 1.65
C MET A 1 0.30 -3.70 2.71
N ILE A 2 -0.48 -4.66 3.19
CA ILE A 2 -1.43 -4.49 4.32
C ILE A 2 -0.96 -5.41 5.46
N THR A 3 -0.74 -4.87 6.66
CA THR A 3 -0.14 -5.65 7.77
C THR A 3 -0.50 -5.12 9.15
N SER A 4 -0.41 -5.95 10.19
CA SER A 4 -0.51 -5.51 11.59
C SER A 4 0.82 -5.00 12.16
N ARG A 5 1.93 -5.18 11.43
CA ARG A 5 3.28 -4.84 11.88
C ARG A 5 3.61 -3.37 11.58
N ILE A 6 3.19 -2.43 12.43
CA ILE A 6 3.26 -1.00 12.13
C ILE A 6 4.53 -0.27 12.62
N ALA A 7 5.40 -0.94 13.36
CA ALA A 7 6.63 -0.35 13.87
C ALA A 7 7.53 0.13 12.73
N GLU A 8 8.28 1.20 12.97
CA GLU A 8 9.11 1.90 11.97
C GLU A 8 10.02 0.96 11.17
N LYS A 9 10.76 0.08 11.85
CA LYS A 9 11.61 -0.95 11.22
C LYS A 9 10.89 -1.81 10.18
N HIS A 10 9.59 -2.05 10.32
CA HIS A 10 8.82 -2.85 9.37
C HIS A 10 8.37 -2.04 8.15
N ARG A 11 8.17 -0.73 8.32
CA ARG A 11 7.91 0.19 7.20
C ARG A 11 9.18 0.40 6.38
N GLU A 12 10.31 0.62 7.04
CA GLU A 12 11.63 0.72 6.41
C GLU A 12 11.95 -0.54 5.60
N HIS A 13 11.81 -1.72 6.22
CA HIS A 13 12.04 -2.97 5.51
C HIS A 13 11.11 -3.17 4.30
N ALA A 14 9.83 -2.80 4.41
CA ALA A 14 8.93 -2.89 3.27
C ALA A 14 9.27 -1.90 2.16
N LYS A 15 9.77 -0.71 2.52
CA LYS A 15 10.28 0.27 1.56
C LYS A 15 11.51 -0.28 0.82
N GLU A 16 12.44 -0.92 1.52
CA GLU A 16 13.61 -1.59 0.91
C GLU A 16 13.21 -2.70 -0.07
N LEU A 17 12.10 -3.40 0.20
CA LEU A 17 11.54 -4.41 -0.70
C LEU A 17 10.78 -3.82 -1.91
N GLY A 18 10.75 -2.49 -2.07
CA GLY A 18 10.08 -1.83 -3.19
C GLY A 18 8.56 -1.79 -3.07
N VAL A 19 8.01 -1.85 -1.85
CA VAL A 19 6.57 -1.72 -1.64
C VAL A 19 6.14 -0.27 -1.86
N ASP A 20 5.18 -0.05 -2.76
CA ASP A 20 4.66 1.29 -3.08
C ASP A 20 3.83 1.92 -1.94
N HIS A 21 2.93 1.14 -1.33
CA HIS A 21 2.04 1.61 -0.27
C HIS A 21 2.03 0.67 0.93
N TYR A 22 1.97 1.23 2.14
CA TYR A 22 2.04 0.48 3.41
C TYR A 22 0.89 0.81 4.36
N LEU A 23 -0.12 -0.05 4.39
CA LEU A 23 -1.32 0.10 5.22
C LEU A 23 -1.21 -0.75 6.49
N GLY A 24 -1.38 -0.09 7.64
CA GLY A 24 -1.44 -0.73 8.95
C GLY A 24 -2.88 -1.12 9.30
N LYS A 25 -3.10 -2.30 9.90
CA LYS A 25 -4.42 -2.68 10.42
C LYS A 25 -4.72 -1.99 11.78
N PRO A 26 -5.98 -1.58 12.05
CA PRO A 26 -7.08 -1.45 11.08
C PRO A 26 -6.80 -0.30 10.11
N TYR A 27 -7.05 -0.52 8.82
CA TYR A 27 -6.88 0.49 7.79
C TYR A 27 -8.24 1.05 7.38
N SER A 28 -8.25 2.23 6.76
CA SER A 28 -9.46 2.82 6.18
C SER A 28 -9.85 2.09 4.89
N GLU A 29 -11.12 1.70 4.77
CA GLU A 29 -11.64 1.10 3.54
C GLU A 29 -11.57 2.09 2.37
N ASP A 30 -11.85 3.37 2.61
CA ASP A 30 -11.77 4.41 1.60
C ASP A 30 -10.34 4.59 1.07
N GLU A 31 -9.34 4.50 1.95
CA GLU A 31 -7.93 4.56 1.56
C GLU A 31 -7.56 3.36 0.69
N LEU A 32 -7.92 2.13 1.11
CA LEU A 32 -7.69 0.92 0.32
C LEU A 32 -8.36 1.01 -1.05
N MET A 33 -9.64 1.39 -1.10
CA MET A 33 -10.40 1.47 -2.34
C MET A 33 -9.88 2.58 -3.25
N GLY A 34 -9.36 3.68 -2.69
CA GLY A 34 -8.64 4.72 -3.42
C GLY A 34 -7.40 4.18 -4.13
N LEU A 35 -6.57 3.41 -3.43
CA LEU A 35 -5.39 2.76 -4.01
C LEU A 35 -5.77 1.72 -5.08
N VAL A 36 -6.74 0.85 -4.81
CA VAL A 36 -7.19 -0.15 -5.80
C VAL A 36 -7.68 0.55 -7.08
N ARG A 37 -8.50 1.60 -6.95
CA ARG A 37 -8.99 2.37 -8.10
C ARG A 37 -7.86 3.06 -8.85
N SER A 38 -6.81 3.57 -8.18
CA SER A 38 -5.70 4.23 -8.88
C SER A 38 -4.90 3.24 -9.73
N TYR A 39 -4.61 2.04 -9.21
CA TYR A 39 -3.89 1.01 -9.96
C TYR A 39 -4.73 0.39 -11.08
N CYS A 40 -6.04 0.24 -10.91
CA CYS A 40 -6.92 -0.27 -11.96
C CYS A 40 -7.27 0.76 -13.05
N ARG A 41 -7.02 2.06 -12.82
CA ARG A 41 -7.30 3.14 -13.78
C ARG A 41 -6.15 3.42 -14.74
N LEU A 42 -5.03 2.71 -14.65
CA LEU A 42 -3.95 2.85 -15.62
C LEU A 42 -4.31 2.11 -16.92
N PRO A 43 -4.63 2.78 -18.04
CA PRO A 43 -4.25 2.23 -19.32
C PRO A 43 -2.72 2.20 -19.34
N GLN A 44 -2.14 1.01 -19.20
CA GLN A 44 -0.77 0.77 -19.61
C GLN A 44 -0.71 1.14 -21.09
N ASN A 45 0.15 2.10 -21.45
CA ASN A 45 0.48 2.52 -22.82
C ASN A 45 0.06 1.49 -23.91
N ALA A 46 -0.82 1.91 -24.81
CA ALA A 46 -0.75 1.48 -26.21
C ALA A 46 0.41 2.23 -26.89
#